data_AF-A0A318KXJ3-F1
#
_entry.id   AF-A0A318KXJ3-F1
#
_cell.length_a   1.000
_cell.length_b   1.000
_cell.length_c   1.000
_cell.angle_alpha   90.00
_cell.angle_beta   90.00
_cell.angle_gamma   90.00
#
_symmetry.space_group_name_H-M   'P 1'
#
loop_
_entity.id
_entity.type
_entity.pdbx_description
1 polymer ?
#
loop_
_entity_poly.entity_id
_entity_poly.type
_entity_poly.pdbx_seq_one_letter_code
_entity_poly.pdbx_strand_id
1 'polypeptide(L)'
;MKTRLLKGSVAGVLGIAVLYSAGAYWTGLEAERTLAKQHDMIAGLPIFKVKSHQYERGWFSSTETTELTFNERFFAPYQGILPEAAKNALTGTVKYVNHVQHGPLPGGLRPARAVVTTEFIMSPDTRKMLSRFFGDKEPITVTNRLNFTGGGELNVSVPAFDYEETLAGVKIKWQGMTTQVGYDSDYSQYSIDARLPGLVLDAATKGHIEFSNLSYQSDTRPGATGAGVGNKELSVTRVKLESKENIPYQIKLNELISLLTRIRIGEFINPAGEIKPSQADLVNLKYQIVSSEEKEFINARAKFGFEKLEVNHTAYGPMRLDLSVNHLHGPSLLKLEQAFSDIQVEGVEPDKLRQQYIDAVVREGGPILENNPRLAINDFSLKLPSGEVNVTGNVALNGYQKGDLNDSRVFLSKLTANAKLSVPRDTLQGLVVAQARNLFTVDASAENPPSLQEIDELAKNLFASQVDIWSEQGYLQQEGGQLKTSAEWKNGKLTINNRPVNLPDPAAVEAAAAPKP
;
A
#
# COMPACT_ATOMS: atom_id res chain seq x y z
N MET A 1 -54.79 17.92 47.62
CA MET A 1 -54.18 17.81 46.28
C MET A 1 -52.66 17.99 46.25
N LYS A 2 -52.07 19.00 46.93
CA LYS A 2 -50.62 19.29 46.90
C LYS A 2 -49.69 18.12 47.33
N THR A 3 -50.07 17.32 48.32
CA THR A 3 -49.23 16.21 48.83
C THR A 3 -49.20 14.97 47.93
N ARG A 4 -50.25 14.72 47.13
CA ARG A 4 -50.27 13.63 46.13
C ARG A 4 -49.47 14.03 44.87
N LEU A 5 -49.53 15.30 44.47
CA LEU A 5 -48.69 15.87 43.43
C LEU A 5 -47.20 15.81 43.81
N LEU A 6 -46.81 16.23 45.02
CA LEU A 6 -45.41 16.13 45.47
C LEU A 6 -44.89 14.69 45.55
N LYS A 7 -45.68 13.73 46.05
CA LYS A 7 -45.28 12.32 46.11
C LYS A 7 -45.17 11.68 44.72
N GLY A 8 -46.04 12.07 43.78
CA GLY A 8 -45.94 11.67 42.38
C GLY A 8 -44.71 12.25 41.68
N SER A 9 -44.36 13.52 41.95
CA SER A 9 -43.16 14.17 41.42
C SER A 9 -41.87 13.56 41.97
N VAL A 10 -41.79 13.27 43.28
CA VAL A 10 -40.62 12.63 43.91
C VAL A 10 -40.46 11.18 43.46
N ALA A 11 -41.55 10.39 43.39
CA ALA A 11 -41.51 9.04 42.85
C ALA A 11 -41.14 9.02 41.34
N GLY A 12 -41.61 10.00 40.57
CA GLY A 12 -41.24 10.19 39.17
C GLY A 12 -39.75 10.53 38.99
N VAL A 13 -39.21 11.46 39.78
CA VAL A 13 -37.78 11.81 39.75
C VAL A 13 -36.90 10.64 40.19
N LEU A 14 -37.29 9.90 41.24
CA LEU A 14 -36.57 8.70 41.67
C LEU A 14 -36.63 7.58 40.62
N GLY A 15 -37.79 7.37 39.97
CA GLY A 15 -37.92 6.41 38.88
C GLY A 15 -37.04 6.76 37.68
N ILE A 16 -37.00 8.04 37.29
CA ILE A 16 -36.12 8.54 36.22
C ILE A 16 -34.64 8.36 36.60
N ALA A 17 -34.26 8.63 37.86
CA ALA A 17 -32.89 8.46 38.33
C ALA A 17 -32.44 6.99 38.35
N VAL A 18 -33.34 6.06 38.71
CA VAL A 18 -33.07 4.61 38.66
C VAL A 18 -32.95 4.13 37.21
N LEU A 19 -33.86 4.55 36.33
CA LEU A 19 -33.80 4.21 34.91
C LEU A 19 -32.55 4.79 34.22
N TYR A 20 -32.16 6.02 34.58
CA TYR A 20 -30.93 6.63 34.08
C TYR A 20 -29.69 5.88 34.57
N SER A 21 -29.62 5.53 35.85
CA SER A 21 -28.51 4.77 36.43
C SER A 21 -28.41 3.36 35.85
N ALA A 22 -29.54 2.67 35.69
CA ALA A 22 -29.59 1.35 35.05
C ALA A 22 -29.20 1.43 33.57
N GLY A 23 -29.69 2.44 32.86
CA GLY A 23 -29.33 2.73 31.47
C GLY A 23 -27.84 3.04 31.33
N ALA A 24 -27.27 3.84 32.23
CA ALA A 24 -25.85 4.18 32.25
C ALA A 24 -24.96 2.95 32.47
N TYR A 25 -25.30 2.13 33.47
CA TYR A 25 -24.59 0.88 33.71
C TYR A 25 -24.66 -0.08 32.51
N TRP A 26 -25.83 -0.21 31.89
CA TRP A 26 -25.99 -1.03 30.68
C TRP A 26 -25.17 -0.48 29.49
N THR A 27 -25.21 0.82 29.23
CA THR A 27 -24.38 1.43 28.18
C THR A 27 -22.89 1.30 28.46
N GLY A 28 -22.47 1.32 29.73
CA GLY A 28 -21.09 1.07 30.13
C GLY A 28 -20.61 -0.35 29.83
N LEU A 29 -21.46 -1.36 30.07
CA LEU A 29 -21.18 -2.75 29.71
C LEU A 29 -21.04 -2.93 28.19
N GLU A 30 -21.94 -2.31 27.43
CA GLU A 30 -21.89 -2.37 25.96
C GLU A 30 -20.69 -1.60 25.38
N ALA A 31 -20.29 -0.48 26.00
CA ALA A 31 -19.09 0.26 25.62
C ALA A 31 -17.83 -0.57 25.84
N GLU A 32 -17.72 -1.24 26.99
CA GLU A 32 -16.62 -2.16 27.30
C GLU A 32 -16.51 -3.29 26.26
N ARG A 33 -17.64 -3.90 25.86
CA ARG A 33 -17.65 -4.93 24.80
C ARG A 33 -17.17 -4.39 23.46
N THR A 34 -17.58 -3.18 23.09
CA THR A 34 -17.14 -2.55 21.83
C THR A 34 -15.64 -2.24 21.85
N LEU A 35 -15.12 -1.75 22.98
CA LEU A 35 -13.71 -1.43 23.16
C LEU A 35 -12.84 -2.69 23.25
N ALA A 36 -13.32 -3.75 23.89
CA ALA A 36 -12.63 -5.04 23.91
C ALA A 36 -12.43 -5.59 22.49
N LYS A 37 -13.45 -5.55 21.63
CA LYS A 37 -13.30 -5.92 20.21
C LYS A 37 -12.28 -5.04 19.47
N GLN A 38 -12.31 -3.73 19.72
CA GLN A 38 -11.34 -2.79 19.13
C GLN A 38 -9.90 -3.10 19.60
N HIS A 39 -9.75 -3.43 20.88
CA HIS A 39 -8.48 -3.85 21.46
C HIS A 39 -7.98 -5.13 20.80
N ASP A 40 -8.82 -6.16 20.67
CA ASP A 40 -8.46 -7.43 20.03
C ASP A 40 -8.01 -7.21 18.57
N MET A 41 -8.67 -6.33 17.83
CA MET A 41 -8.26 -5.94 16.48
C MET A 41 -6.89 -5.29 16.46
N ILE A 42 -6.63 -4.33 17.35
CA ILE A 42 -5.33 -3.65 17.45
C ILE A 42 -4.24 -4.62 17.90
N ALA A 43 -4.55 -5.51 18.84
CA ALA A 43 -3.65 -6.54 19.36
C ALA A 43 -3.29 -7.58 18.29
N GLY A 44 -4.20 -7.84 17.35
CA GLY A 44 -3.95 -8.71 16.19
C GLY A 44 -3.09 -8.07 15.10
N LEU A 45 -2.84 -6.76 15.14
CA LEU A 45 -2.01 -6.11 14.13
C LEU A 45 -0.53 -6.49 14.31
N PRO A 46 0.18 -6.88 13.23
CA PRO A 46 1.56 -7.35 13.32
C PRO A 46 2.58 -6.28 13.74
N ILE A 47 2.15 -5.02 13.79
CA ILE A 47 2.97 -3.84 14.11
C ILE A 47 3.16 -3.61 15.62
N PHE A 48 2.26 -4.14 16.46
CA PHE A 48 2.27 -3.93 17.90
C PHE A 48 2.32 -5.25 18.67
N LYS A 49 2.84 -5.19 19.89
CA LYS A 49 2.68 -6.22 20.91
C LYS A 49 2.00 -5.61 22.11
N VAL A 50 0.95 -6.25 22.60
CA VAL A 50 0.26 -5.82 23.83
C VAL A 50 1.08 -6.26 25.03
N LYS A 51 1.56 -5.29 25.82
CA LYS A 51 2.30 -5.55 27.06
C LYS A 51 1.35 -5.67 28.25
N SER A 52 0.34 -4.80 28.29
CA SER A 52 -0.73 -4.88 29.30
C SER A 52 -2.00 -4.21 28.78
N HIS A 53 -3.13 -4.68 29.31
CA HIS A 53 -4.45 -4.14 29.09
C HIS A 53 -5.23 -4.25 30.39
N GLN A 54 -5.83 -3.14 30.82
CA GLN A 54 -6.64 -3.08 32.03
C GLN A 54 -7.86 -2.19 31.81
N TYR A 55 -9.04 -2.71 32.16
CA TYR A 55 -10.29 -1.97 32.10
C TYR A 55 -10.89 -1.81 33.49
N GLU A 56 -11.09 -0.57 33.94
CA GLU A 56 -11.68 -0.21 35.21
C GLU A 56 -13.09 0.35 35.00
N ARG A 57 -14.10 -0.46 35.36
CA ARG A 57 -15.50 -0.11 35.17
C ARG A 57 -15.99 0.82 36.29
N GLY A 58 -16.67 1.90 35.91
CA GLY A 58 -17.47 2.71 36.82
C GLY A 58 -18.94 2.85 36.39
N TRP A 59 -19.70 3.63 37.15
CA TRP A 59 -21.17 3.76 36.96
C TRP A 59 -21.58 4.69 35.81
N PHE A 60 -20.81 5.75 35.57
CA PHE A 60 -21.06 6.74 34.50
C PHE A 60 -19.80 7.01 33.66
N SER A 61 -18.67 6.51 34.11
CA SER A 61 -17.41 6.58 33.41
C SER A 61 -16.61 5.32 33.69
N SER A 62 -15.74 4.95 32.76
CA SER A 62 -14.78 3.86 32.90
C SER A 62 -13.43 4.34 32.36
N THR A 63 -12.37 3.63 32.74
CA THR A 63 -11.02 3.93 32.26
C THR A 63 -10.42 2.66 31.67
N GLU A 64 -9.83 2.75 30.50
CA GLU A 64 -9.10 1.64 29.87
C GLU A 64 -7.66 2.07 29.64
N THR A 65 -6.70 1.31 30.18
CA THR A 65 -5.27 1.57 30.03
C THR A 65 -4.63 0.45 29.21
N THR A 66 -3.91 0.84 28.16
CA THR A 66 -3.18 -0.11 27.31
C THR A 66 -1.72 0.31 27.19
N GLU A 67 -0.82 -0.66 27.34
CA GLU A 67 0.60 -0.51 26.99
C GLU A 67 0.92 -1.38 25.78
N LEU A 68 1.39 -0.75 24.71
CA LEU A 68 1.86 -1.39 23.50
C LEU A 68 3.37 -1.19 23.35
N THR A 69 4.06 -2.17 22.80
CA THR A 69 5.40 -1.97 22.22
C THR A 69 5.32 -2.20 20.73
N PHE A 70 6.22 -1.58 19.96
CA PHE A 70 6.34 -1.94 18.55
C PHE A 70 6.93 -3.35 18.43
N ASN A 71 6.46 -4.08 17.42
CA ASN A 71 7.02 -5.39 17.11
C ASN A 71 8.38 -5.21 16.40
N GLU A 72 9.48 -5.31 17.14
CA GLU A 72 10.84 -5.13 16.61
C GLU A 72 11.12 -6.00 15.37
N ARG A 73 10.55 -7.20 15.29
CA ARG A 73 10.72 -8.11 14.15
C ARG A 73 10.01 -7.61 12.89
N PHE A 74 8.85 -6.96 13.04
CA PHE A 74 8.17 -6.34 11.91
C PHE A 74 9.01 -5.22 11.31
N PHE A 75 9.70 -4.44 12.16
CA PHE A 75 10.52 -3.32 11.72
C PHE A 75 11.96 -3.70 11.35
N ALA A 76 12.44 -4.90 11.70
CA ALA A 76 13.81 -5.34 11.44
C ALA A 76 14.29 -5.14 9.98
N PRO A 77 13.48 -5.44 8.92
CA PRO A 77 13.89 -5.20 7.54
C PRO A 77 14.11 -3.71 7.21
N TYR A 78 13.44 -2.82 7.94
CA TYR A 78 13.46 -1.38 7.71
C TYR A 78 14.46 -0.65 8.64
N GLN A 79 15.00 -1.32 9.67
CA GLN A 79 15.95 -0.68 10.58
C GLN A 79 17.18 -0.14 9.86
N GLY A 80 17.68 -0.82 8.82
CA GLY A 80 18.86 -0.38 8.07
C GLY A 80 18.69 0.94 7.31
N ILE A 81 17.46 1.36 7.03
CA ILE A 81 17.15 2.61 6.30
C ILE A 81 16.63 3.74 7.22
N LEU A 82 16.42 3.45 8.51
CA LEU A 82 15.89 4.42 9.47
C LEU A 82 17.03 5.18 10.18
N PRO A 83 16.88 6.50 10.42
CA PRO A 83 17.77 7.24 11.30
C PRO A 83 17.78 6.67 12.72
N GLU A 84 18.90 6.82 13.45
CA GLU A 84 19.03 6.33 14.84
C GLU A 84 17.92 6.81 15.78
N ALA A 85 17.47 8.06 15.65
CA ALA A 85 16.36 8.59 16.44
C ALA A 85 15.05 7.81 16.20
N ALA A 86 14.78 7.40 14.95
CA ALA A 86 13.61 6.60 14.61
C ALA A 86 13.73 5.17 15.12
N LYS A 87 14.93 4.56 15.06
CA LYS A 87 15.19 3.23 15.64
C LYS A 87 14.90 3.21 17.14
N ASN A 88 15.37 4.21 17.89
CA ASN A 88 15.12 4.33 19.32
C ASN A 88 13.64 4.56 19.66
N ALA A 89 12.89 5.27 18.80
CA ALA A 89 11.45 5.41 18.98
C ALA A 89 10.70 4.07 18.81
N LEU A 90 11.18 3.20 17.90
CA LEU A 90 10.61 1.88 17.65
C LEU A 90 10.90 0.83 18.73
N THR A 91 11.76 1.12 19.71
CA THR A 91 11.94 0.25 20.89
C THR A 91 11.15 0.76 22.11
N GLY A 92 10.46 1.89 21.96
CA GLY A 92 9.66 2.52 23.01
C GLY A 92 8.36 1.77 23.34
N THR A 93 7.87 1.99 24.56
CA THR A 93 6.50 1.61 24.96
C THR A 93 5.56 2.79 24.71
N VAL A 94 4.47 2.55 24.00
CA VAL A 94 3.35 3.48 23.83
C VAL A 94 2.30 3.14 24.88
N LYS A 95 2.08 4.04 25.84
CA LYS A 95 1.01 3.92 26.83
C LYS A 95 -0.09 4.91 26.50
N TYR A 96 -1.32 4.46 26.49
CA TYR A 96 -2.47 5.34 26.37
C TYR A 96 -3.60 4.96 27.33
N VAL A 97 -4.39 5.96 27.71
CA VAL A 97 -5.52 5.85 28.61
C VAL A 97 -6.77 6.35 27.88
N ASN A 98 -7.73 5.47 27.69
CA ASN A 98 -9.05 5.78 27.20
C ASN A 98 -9.95 6.17 28.38
N HIS A 99 -10.40 7.42 28.39
CA HIS A 99 -11.41 7.92 29.32
C HIS A 99 -12.79 7.72 28.67
N VAL A 100 -13.58 6.79 29.20
CA VAL A 100 -14.87 6.39 28.65
C VAL A 100 -15.98 7.06 29.44
N GLN A 101 -16.69 8.02 28.83
CA GLN A 101 -17.92 8.57 29.39
C GLN A 101 -19.10 7.80 28.81
N HIS A 102 -19.90 7.15 29.65
CA HIS A 102 -21.04 6.35 29.22
C HIS A 102 -22.32 6.75 29.99
N GLY A 103 -23.46 6.42 29.41
CA GLY A 103 -24.74 6.98 29.82
C GLY A 103 -25.67 7.17 28.62
N PRO A 104 -26.97 7.43 28.82
CA PRO A 104 -27.88 7.77 27.71
C PRO A 104 -27.46 9.03 26.93
N LEU A 105 -26.73 9.94 27.59
CA LEU A 105 -26.32 11.26 27.09
C LEU A 105 -24.87 11.57 27.52
N PRO A 106 -23.87 10.83 27.00
CA PRO A 106 -22.49 11.00 27.42
C PRO A 106 -21.92 12.29 26.80
N GLY A 107 -21.39 13.17 27.66
CA GLY A 107 -20.71 14.41 27.26
C GLY A 107 -21.60 15.49 26.63
N GLY A 108 -22.93 15.42 26.75
CA GLY A 108 -23.87 16.44 26.25
C GLY A 108 -25.24 15.90 25.86
N LEU A 109 -26.01 16.68 25.08
CA LEU A 109 -27.40 16.33 24.70
C LEU A 109 -27.52 15.38 23.50
N ARG A 110 -26.41 15.00 22.85
CA ARG A 110 -26.44 14.05 21.74
C ARG A 110 -26.43 12.63 22.31
N PRO A 111 -27.44 11.78 22.04
CA PRO A 111 -27.43 10.39 22.48
C PRO A 111 -26.25 9.61 21.88
N ALA A 112 -25.65 8.76 22.71
CA ALA A 112 -24.61 7.80 22.35
C ALA A 112 -24.54 6.73 23.43
N ARG A 113 -23.89 5.61 23.12
CA ARG A 113 -23.53 4.60 24.11
C ARG A 113 -22.39 5.08 24.98
N ALA A 114 -21.36 5.67 24.35
CA ALA A 114 -20.24 6.29 25.05
C ALA A 114 -19.53 7.32 24.17
N VAL A 115 -18.78 8.21 24.82
CA VAL A 115 -17.74 9.03 24.21
C VAL A 115 -16.43 8.66 24.89
N VAL A 116 -15.43 8.29 24.09
CA VAL A 116 -14.11 7.89 24.54
C VAL A 116 -13.11 8.92 24.08
N THR A 117 -12.28 9.41 25.00
CA THR A 117 -11.15 10.29 24.68
C THR A 117 -9.86 9.59 25.06
N THR A 118 -8.90 9.51 24.15
CA THR A 118 -7.62 8.84 24.41
C THR A 118 -6.55 9.86 24.79
N GLU A 119 -5.90 9.63 25.92
CA GLU A 119 -4.75 10.36 26.41
C GLU A 119 -3.49 9.51 26.20
N PHE A 120 -2.48 10.04 25.51
CA PHE A 120 -1.20 9.36 25.34
C PHE A 120 -0.25 9.76 26.47
N ILE A 121 0.21 8.77 27.24
CA ILE A 121 1.12 8.99 28.36
C ILE A 121 2.56 9.03 27.83
N MET A 122 3.17 10.21 27.92
CA MET A 122 4.51 10.47 27.41
C MET A 122 5.52 10.62 28.54
N SER A 123 6.78 10.27 28.29
CA SER A 123 7.87 10.61 29.21
C SER A 123 8.03 12.14 29.30
N PRO A 124 8.58 12.68 30.41
CA PRO A 124 8.88 14.10 30.53
C PRO A 124 9.76 14.62 29.39
N ASP A 125 10.73 13.82 28.95
CA ASP A 125 11.64 14.18 27.85
C ASP A 125 10.92 14.27 26.50
N THR A 126 10.05 13.30 26.20
CA THR A 126 9.22 13.33 24.98
C THR A 126 8.28 14.52 24.98
N ARG A 127 7.60 14.79 26.12
CA ARG A 127 6.70 15.95 26.24
C ARG A 127 7.46 17.27 26.07
N LYS A 128 8.65 17.39 26.66
CA LYS A 128 9.54 18.56 26.50
C LYS A 128 10.06 18.72 25.06
N MET A 129 10.26 17.62 24.34
CA MET A 129 10.67 17.66 22.94
C MET A 129 9.50 18.10 22.05
N LEU A 130 8.32 17.50 22.23
CA LEU A 130 7.13 17.82 21.43
C LEU A 130 6.59 19.22 21.70
N SER A 131 6.74 19.76 22.91
CA SER A 131 6.33 21.14 23.21
C SER A 131 7.08 22.20 22.41
N ARG A 132 8.26 21.87 21.85
CA ARG A 132 8.98 22.76 20.91
C ARG A 132 8.21 22.98 19.61
N PHE A 133 7.40 22.00 19.21
CA PHE A 133 6.59 22.03 18.00
C PHE A 133 5.15 22.44 18.30
N PHE A 134 4.55 21.84 19.33
CA PHE A 134 3.11 21.98 19.61
C PHE A 134 2.77 22.99 20.72
N GLY A 135 3.78 23.53 21.41
CA GLY A 135 3.58 24.37 22.59
C GLY A 135 2.86 23.58 23.70
N ASP A 136 1.81 24.18 24.26
CA ASP A 136 0.97 23.55 25.29
C ASP A 136 -0.16 22.68 24.72
N LYS A 137 -0.28 22.57 23.39
CA LYS A 137 -1.32 21.75 22.76
C LYS A 137 -0.96 20.27 22.84
N GLU A 138 -1.97 19.43 22.99
CA GLU A 138 -1.80 17.99 22.82
C GLU A 138 -1.35 17.67 21.38
N PRO A 139 -0.25 16.93 21.18
CA PRO A 139 0.31 16.66 19.86
C PRO A 139 -0.55 15.69 19.03
N ILE A 140 -1.43 14.94 19.68
CA ILE A 140 -2.41 14.06 19.05
C ILE A 140 -3.67 14.05 19.89
N THR A 141 -4.83 14.17 19.24
CA THR A 141 -6.14 14.04 19.89
C THR A 141 -6.90 12.92 19.21
N VAL A 142 -7.43 11.98 20.01
CA VAL A 142 -8.25 10.87 19.53
C VAL A 142 -9.56 10.85 20.30
N THR A 143 -10.67 10.81 19.58
CA THR A 143 -12.01 10.73 20.16
C THR A 143 -12.81 9.66 19.42
N ASN A 144 -13.35 8.70 20.16
CA ASN A 144 -14.22 7.67 19.61
C ASN A 144 -15.63 7.83 20.18
N ARG A 145 -16.62 8.07 19.31
CA ARG A 145 -18.02 8.18 19.69
C ARG A 145 -18.75 6.90 19.32
N LEU A 146 -19.20 6.16 20.33
CA LEU A 146 -19.94 4.91 20.15
C LEU A 146 -21.44 5.22 20.01
N ASN A 147 -22.03 4.82 18.89
CA ASN A 147 -23.45 5.03 18.63
C ASN A 147 -24.31 4.14 19.56
N PHE A 148 -25.53 4.57 19.86
CA PHE A 148 -26.41 3.84 20.80
C PHE A 148 -26.69 2.40 20.33
N THR A 149 -26.95 2.23 19.03
CA THR A 149 -27.21 0.94 18.36
C THR A 149 -25.95 0.11 18.09
N GLY A 150 -24.76 0.60 18.44
CA GLY A 150 -23.47 -0.01 18.08
C GLY A 150 -22.80 0.69 16.89
N GLY A 151 -21.55 0.33 16.62
CA GLY A 151 -20.68 1.06 15.70
C GLY A 151 -20.24 2.40 16.28
N GLY A 152 -19.55 3.20 15.48
CA GLY A 152 -19.04 4.47 15.95
C GLY A 152 -18.30 5.29 14.92
N GLU A 153 -17.80 6.42 15.41
CA GLU A 153 -16.98 7.36 14.67
C GLU A 153 -15.73 7.69 15.48
N LEU A 154 -14.57 7.27 14.97
CA LEU A 154 -13.26 7.57 15.52
C LEU A 154 -12.66 8.75 14.77
N ASN A 155 -12.34 9.81 15.50
CA ASN A 155 -11.66 10.99 14.97
C ASN A 155 -10.26 11.07 15.56
N VAL A 156 -9.26 11.24 14.70
CA VAL A 156 -7.85 11.45 15.06
C VAL A 156 -7.40 12.78 14.46
N SER A 157 -6.70 13.60 15.24
CA SER A 157 -6.14 14.84 14.73
C SER A 157 -4.75 15.11 15.30
N VAL A 158 -3.90 15.70 14.47
CA VAL A 158 -2.59 16.25 14.84
C VAL A 158 -2.63 17.73 14.45
N PRO A 159 -2.46 18.67 15.38
CA PRO A 159 -2.55 20.09 15.07
C PRO A 159 -1.38 20.56 14.19
N ALA A 160 -1.57 21.67 13.50
CA ALA A 160 -0.52 22.33 12.73
C ALA A 160 0.56 22.95 13.64
N PHE A 161 1.79 23.02 13.15
CA PHE A 161 2.88 23.77 13.76
C PHE A 161 3.80 24.40 12.71
N ASP A 162 4.52 25.43 13.11
CA ASP A 162 5.55 26.10 12.32
C ASP A 162 6.78 26.26 13.21
N TYR A 163 7.82 25.50 12.92
CA TYR A 163 9.04 25.40 13.71
C TYR A 163 10.23 25.88 12.89
N GLU A 164 11.10 26.65 13.53
CA GLU A 164 12.32 27.16 12.92
C GLU A 164 13.48 27.08 13.92
N GLU A 165 14.56 26.42 13.52
CA GLU A 165 15.83 26.33 14.26
C GLU A 165 16.88 27.13 13.48
N THR A 166 16.94 28.44 13.75
CA THR A 166 17.75 29.39 12.97
C THR A 166 19.23 29.02 12.92
N LEU A 167 19.80 28.50 14.02
CA LEU A 167 21.21 28.10 14.09
C LEU A 167 21.53 26.90 13.19
N ALA A 168 20.59 25.97 13.05
CA ALA A 168 20.73 24.78 12.19
C ALA A 168 20.24 25.04 10.75
N GLY A 169 19.60 26.17 10.49
CA GLY A 169 18.98 26.48 9.19
C GLY A 169 17.86 25.51 8.83
N VAL A 170 17.12 25.01 9.82
CA VAL A 170 16.01 24.05 9.62
C VAL A 170 14.68 24.74 9.87
N LYS A 171 13.75 24.63 8.91
CA LYS A 171 12.38 25.08 9.03
C LYS A 171 11.42 23.94 8.71
N ILE A 172 10.42 23.74 9.55
CA ILE A 172 9.42 22.69 9.40
C ILE A 172 8.04 23.31 9.59
N LYS A 173 7.24 23.28 8.54
CA LYS A 173 5.85 23.72 8.55
C LYS A 173 4.93 22.53 8.31
N TRP A 174 4.26 22.10 9.36
CA TRP A 174 3.26 21.03 9.33
C TRP A 174 1.86 21.65 9.37
N GLN A 175 1.02 21.33 8.40
CA GLN A 175 -0.30 21.94 8.26
C GLN A 175 -1.42 21.15 8.98
N GLY A 176 -1.06 20.15 9.78
CA GLY A 176 -1.99 19.31 10.52
C GLY A 176 -2.31 17.99 9.82
N MET A 177 -3.05 17.14 10.52
CA MET A 177 -3.68 15.93 9.98
C MET A 177 -5.02 15.72 10.66
N THR A 178 -6.01 15.28 9.91
CA THR A 178 -7.29 14.80 10.43
C THR A 178 -7.64 13.48 9.79
N THR A 179 -8.07 12.51 10.59
CA THR A 179 -8.58 11.23 10.12
C THR A 179 -9.91 10.94 10.80
N GLN A 180 -10.93 10.63 10.01
CA GLN A 180 -12.20 10.14 10.48
C GLN A 180 -12.37 8.69 10.04
N VAL A 181 -12.76 7.82 10.96
CA VAL A 181 -13.06 6.41 10.70
C VAL A 181 -14.48 6.13 11.17
N GLY A 182 -15.37 5.83 10.25
CA GLY A 182 -16.72 5.35 10.56
C GLY A 182 -16.76 3.84 10.49
N TYR A 183 -17.41 3.16 11.44
CA TYR A 183 -17.52 1.71 11.47
C TYR A 183 -18.87 1.25 12.04
N ASP A 184 -19.34 0.08 11.60
CA ASP A 184 -20.58 -0.52 12.10
C ASP A 184 -20.37 -1.38 13.36
N SER A 185 -21.43 -2.01 13.86
CA SER A 185 -21.40 -2.69 15.16
C SER A 185 -20.51 -3.93 15.24
N ASP A 186 -20.21 -4.54 14.11
CA ASP A 186 -19.36 -5.73 13.99
C ASP A 186 -18.02 -5.46 13.29
N TYR A 187 -17.77 -4.21 12.88
CA TYR A 187 -16.60 -3.78 12.12
C TYR A 187 -16.49 -4.45 10.74
N SER A 188 -17.59 -4.99 10.22
CA SER A 188 -17.63 -5.57 8.87
C SER A 188 -17.64 -4.48 7.80
N GLN A 189 -18.27 -3.34 8.09
CA GLN A 189 -18.23 -2.15 7.26
C GLN A 189 -17.43 -1.03 7.94
N TYR A 190 -16.52 -0.43 7.19
CA TYR A 190 -15.79 0.75 7.65
C TYR A 190 -15.50 1.73 6.52
N SER A 191 -15.41 3.01 6.89
CA SER A 191 -15.02 4.12 6.04
C SER A 191 -13.87 4.87 6.68
N ILE A 192 -12.96 5.40 5.85
CA ILE A 192 -11.81 6.19 6.29
C ILE A 192 -11.78 7.45 5.46
N ASP A 193 -11.69 8.61 6.09
CA ASP A 193 -11.35 9.89 5.45
C ASP A 193 -10.15 10.50 6.19
N ALA A 194 -8.96 10.42 5.57
CA ALA A 194 -7.73 10.98 6.09
C ALA A 194 -7.27 12.16 5.22
N ARG A 195 -6.96 13.29 5.86
CA ARG A 195 -6.51 14.54 5.22
C ARG A 195 -5.23 15.03 5.88
N LEU A 196 -4.20 15.22 5.06
CA LEU A 196 -2.91 15.78 5.42
C LEU A 196 -2.67 17.00 4.49
N PRO A 197 -3.06 18.22 4.90
CA PRO A 197 -3.03 19.40 4.03
C PRO A 197 -1.64 19.75 3.50
N GLY A 198 -0.58 19.50 4.28
CA GLY A 198 0.78 19.59 3.77
C GLY A 198 1.88 19.58 4.82
N LEU A 199 3.09 19.34 4.34
CA LEU A 199 4.35 19.45 5.06
C LEU A 199 5.33 20.22 4.18
N VAL A 200 6.07 21.15 4.76
CA VAL A 200 7.26 21.74 4.17
C VAL A 200 8.40 21.57 5.15
N LEU A 201 9.50 20.98 4.71
CA LEU A 201 10.74 20.88 5.45
C LEU A 201 11.84 21.48 4.59
N ASP A 202 12.40 22.59 5.07
CA ASP A 202 13.57 23.23 4.51
C ASP A 202 14.74 23.01 5.45
N ALA A 203 15.77 22.32 4.99
CA ALA A 203 17.03 22.18 5.71
C ALA A 203 18.13 22.79 4.83
N ALA A 204 18.64 23.96 5.22
CA ALA A 204 19.51 24.79 4.40
C ALA A 204 20.65 24.02 3.71
N THR A 205 21.27 23.09 4.43
CA THR A 205 22.38 22.25 3.93
C THR A 205 21.93 20.93 3.31
N LYS A 206 20.81 20.35 3.76
CA LYS A 206 20.41 18.98 3.38
C LYS A 206 19.45 18.94 2.19
N GLY A 207 18.57 19.92 2.04
CA GLY A 207 17.57 19.91 0.99
C GLY A 207 16.21 20.48 1.37
N HIS A 208 15.23 20.17 0.53
CA HIS A 208 13.83 20.58 0.68
C HIS A 208 12.91 19.37 0.46
N ILE A 209 11.91 19.21 1.33
CA ILE A 209 10.85 18.23 1.18
C ILE A 209 9.52 18.95 1.32
N GLU A 210 8.65 18.80 0.33
CA GLU A 210 7.28 19.28 0.39
C GLU A 210 6.32 18.18 -0.05
N PHE A 211 5.19 18.08 0.65
CA PHE A 211 3.99 17.51 0.05
C PHE A 211 2.79 18.41 0.33
N SER A 212 1.86 18.44 -0.62
CA SER A 212 0.66 19.28 -0.58
C SER A 212 -0.60 18.44 -0.86
N ASN A 213 -1.60 18.60 0.00
CA ASN A 213 -2.93 17.97 -0.07
C ASN A 213 -2.89 16.44 -0.26
N LEU A 214 -2.22 15.72 0.64
CA LEU A 214 -2.32 14.28 0.68
C LEU A 214 -3.67 13.89 1.31
N SER A 215 -4.48 13.11 0.60
CA SER A 215 -5.75 12.60 1.11
C SER A 215 -5.96 11.14 0.76
N TYR A 216 -6.55 10.39 1.69
CA TYR A 216 -6.95 9.01 1.52
C TYR A 216 -8.41 8.85 1.93
N GLN A 217 -9.22 8.30 1.04
CA GLN A 217 -10.63 8.00 1.28
C GLN A 217 -10.89 6.53 0.97
N SER A 218 -11.65 5.86 1.84
CA SER A 218 -12.04 4.48 1.66
C SER A 218 -13.44 4.23 2.17
N ASP A 219 -14.18 3.38 1.47
CA ASP A 219 -15.39 2.69 1.93
C ASP A 219 -15.18 1.21 1.63
N THR A 220 -15.33 0.38 2.65
CA THR A 220 -15.19 -1.08 2.55
C THR A 220 -16.38 -1.73 3.24
N ARG A 221 -17.00 -2.70 2.57
CA ARG A 221 -18.11 -3.50 3.08
C ARG A 221 -18.00 -4.95 2.60
N PRO A 222 -18.58 -5.93 3.29
CA PRO A 222 -18.67 -7.29 2.77
C PRO A 222 -19.58 -7.33 1.53
N GLY A 223 -19.19 -8.12 0.54
CA GLY A 223 -20.05 -8.55 -0.56
C GLY A 223 -21.08 -9.59 -0.12
N ALA A 224 -21.95 -10.01 -1.04
CA ALA A 224 -22.84 -11.16 -0.88
C ALA A 224 -22.11 -12.48 -0.54
N THR A 225 -20.86 -12.66 -0.99
CA THR A 225 -20.04 -13.83 -0.61
C THR A 225 -19.24 -13.64 0.68
N GLY A 226 -19.28 -12.45 1.27
CA GLY A 226 -18.50 -12.05 2.44
C GLY A 226 -17.13 -11.43 2.15
N ALA A 227 -16.61 -11.56 0.93
CA ALA A 227 -15.36 -10.92 0.53
C ALA A 227 -15.51 -9.38 0.46
N GLY A 228 -14.49 -8.64 0.89
CA GLY A 228 -14.54 -7.18 0.96
C GLY A 228 -14.59 -6.49 -0.40
N VAL A 229 -15.56 -5.58 -0.58
CA VAL A 229 -15.70 -4.71 -1.77
C VAL A 229 -15.86 -3.24 -1.36
N GLY A 230 -15.55 -2.33 -2.29
CA GLY A 230 -15.78 -0.90 -2.07
C GLY A 230 -14.86 0.02 -2.86
N ASN A 231 -14.75 1.26 -2.40
CA ASN A 231 -14.01 2.32 -3.07
C ASN A 231 -12.79 2.73 -2.26
N LYS A 232 -11.66 2.95 -2.91
CA LYS A 232 -10.43 3.48 -2.31
C LYS A 232 -9.88 4.57 -3.21
N GLU A 233 -9.54 5.71 -2.66
CA GLU A 233 -8.91 6.83 -3.38
C GLU A 233 -7.76 7.39 -2.56
N LEU A 234 -6.60 7.56 -3.19
CA LEU A 234 -5.46 8.28 -2.67
C LEU A 234 -5.09 9.38 -3.66
N SER A 235 -4.90 10.60 -3.19
CA SER A 235 -4.45 11.71 -4.02
C SER A 235 -3.45 12.59 -3.30
N VAL A 236 -2.51 13.15 -4.06
CA VAL A 236 -1.60 14.20 -3.61
C VAL A 236 -1.42 15.22 -4.72
N THR A 237 -1.58 16.50 -4.40
CA THR A 237 -1.46 17.59 -5.38
C THR A 237 -0.02 17.79 -5.82
N ARG A 238 0.91 17.74 -4.87
CA ARG A 238 2.34 17.89 -5.18
C ARG A 238 3.21 17.15 -4.19
N VAL A 239 4.28 16.53 -4.67
CA VAL A 239 5.40 16.06 -3.85
C VAL A 239 6.67 16.61 -4.48
N LYS A 240 7.42 17.40 -3.71
CA LYS A 240 8.68 17.99 -4.15
C LYS A 240 9.79 17.52 -3.23
N LEU A 241 10.87 17.04 -3.81
CA LEU A 241 12.06 16.60 -3.11
C LEU A 241 13.26 17.25 -3.78
N GLU A 242 14.10 17.90 -3.00
CA GLU A 242 15.40 18.40 -3.42
C GLU A 242 16.42 17.87 -2.40
N SER A 243 17.31 16.97 -2.83
CA SER A 243 18.47 16.58 -2.03
C SER A 243 19.69 17.37 -2.46
N LYS A 244 20.40 17.98 -1.50
CA LYS A 244 21.69 18.65 -1.73
C LYS A 244 22.90 17.76 -1.44
N GLU A 245 22.67 16.60 -0.82
CA GLU A 245 23.69 15.65 -0.41
C GLU A 245 23.58 14.33 -1.18
N ASN A 246 24.69 13.60 -1.23
CA ASN A 246 24.72 12.22 -1.66
C ASN A 246 24.03 11.36 -0.59
N ILE A 247 22.93 10.69 -0.92
CA ILE A 247 22.25 9.78 0.00
C ILE A 247 22.76 8.36 -0.29
N PRO A 248 23.57 7.75 0.59
CA PRO A 248 24.02 6.38 0.39
C PRO A 248 22.81 5.44 0.50
N TYR A 249 22.70 4.49 -0.42
CA TYR A 249 21.73 3.42 -0.35
C TYR A 249 22.42 2.07 -0.57
N GLN A 250 21.90 1.05 0.10
CA GLN A 250 22.29 -0.34 -0.09
C GLN A 250 21.02 -1.17 -0.15
N ILE A 251 20.54 -1.45 -1.36
CA ILE A 251 19.38 -2.32 -1.54
C ILE A 251 19.88 -3.74 -1.70
N LYS A 252 19.44 -4.64 -0.82
CA LYS A 252 19.82 -6.05 -0.86
C LYS A 252 18.89 -6.83 -1.80
N LEU A 253 18.98 -6.61 -3.11
CA LEU A 253 18.14 -7.33 -4.09
C LEU A 253 18.44 -8.85 -4.15
N ASN A 254 19.60 -9.31 -3.69
CA ASN A 254 19.90 -10.74 -3.52
C ASN A 254 18.93 -11.39 -2.52
N GLU A 255 18.57 -10.67 -1.46
CA GLU A 255 17.52 -11.05 -0.53
C GLU A 255 16.13 -10.97 -1.18
N LEU A 256 15.95 -10.28 -2.31
CA LEU A 256 14.69 -10.20 -3.08
C LEU A 256 14.57 -11.25 -4.21
N ILE A 257 15.67 -11.70 -4.83
CA ILE A 257 15.65 -12.66 -5.94
C ILE A 257 15.74 -14.12 -5.46
N SER A 258 16.43 -14.37 -4.35
CA SER A 258 16.34 -15.64 -3.62
C SER A 258 14.91 -15.94 -3.12
N LEU A 259 14.01 -14.95 -3.18
CA LEU A 259 12.60 -15.05 -2.82
C LEU A 259 11.72 -15.69 -3.89
N LEU A 260 12.10 -15.54 -5.16
CA LEU A 260 11.31 -15.99 -6.30
C LEU A 260 11.94 -17.21 -6.97
N THR A 261 13.23 -17.43 -6.75
CA THR A 261 13.98 -18.53 -7.34
C THR A 261 14.81 -19.18 -6.25
N ARG A 262 14.87 -20.52 -6.20
CA ARG A 262 15.77 -21.27 -5.29
C ARG A 262 17.27 -21.09 -5.64
N ILE A 263 17.60 -20.04 -6.38
CA ILE A 263 18.92 -19.74 -6.89
C ILE A 263 19.56 -18.75 -5.91
N ARG A 264 20.65 -19.17 -5.28
CA ARG A 264 21.51 -18.27 -4.51
C ARG A 264 22.39 -17.51 -5.50
N ILE A 265 21.93 -16.34 -5.91
CA ILE A 265 22.76 -15.41 -6.68
C ILE A 265 23.65 -14.66 -5.68
N GLY A 266 24.96 -14.54 -5.96
CA GLY A 266 25.92 -13.84 -5.10
C GLY A 266 25.59 -12.35 -4.89
N GLU A 267 26.39 -11.64 -4.08
CA GLU A 267 26.16 -10.23 -3.72
C GLU A 267 26.12 -9.23 -4.90
N PHE A 268 26.41 -9.69 -6.12
CA PHE A 268 26.52 -8.94 -7.37
C PHE A 268 25.24 -8.21 -7.84
N ILE A 269 24.07 -8.52 -7.26
CA ILE A 269 22.78 -7.88 -7.60
C ILE A 269 22.34 -6.81 -6.61
N ASN A 270 23.08 -6.57 -5.53
CA ASN A 270 22.72 -5.53 -4.57
C ASN A 270 23.19 -4.16 -5.06
N PRO A 271 22.32 -3.27 -5.60
CA PRO A 271 22.77 -1.96 -5.96
C PRO A 271 23.10 -1.22 -4.66
N ALA A 272 24.39 -0.99 -4.49
CA ALA A 272 24.94 -0.08 -3.50
C ALA A 272 25.49 1.13 -4.25
N GLY A 273 25.18 2.33 -3.76
CA GLY A 273 25.59 3.56 -4.41
C GLY A 273 25.18 4.78 -3.63
N GLU A 274 25.45 5.94 -4.22
CA GLU A 274 25.04 7.24 -3.69
C GLU A 274 24.00 7.83 -4.63
N ILE A 275 22.79 8.13 -4.11
CA ILE A 275 21.83 8.99 -4.81
C ILE A 275 22.44 10.38 -4.80
N LYS A 276 22.95 10.81 -5.94
CA LYS A 276 23.49 12.17 -6.13
C LYS A 276 22.44 13.23 -5.80
N PRO A 277 22.86 14.49 -5.52
CA PRO A 277 21.95 15.63 -5.45
C PRO A 277 20.97 15.59 -6.60
N SER A 278 19.69 15.59 -6.26
CA SER A 278 18.62 15.37 -7.21
C SER A 278 17.40 16.16 -6.81
N GLN A 279 16.69 16.60 -7.84
CA GLN A 279 15.41 17.26 -7.69
C GLN A 279 14.34 16.41 -8.34
N ALA A 280 13.28 16.12 -7.59
CA ALA A 280 12.09 15.46 -8.07
C ALA A 280 10.86 16.32 -7.74
N ASP A 281 9.97 16.49 -8.71
CA ASP A 281 8.71 17.22 -8.56
C ASP A 281 7.58 16.44 -9.23
N LEU A 282 6.69 15.88 -8.41
CA LEU A 282 5.52 15.10 -8.82
C LEU A 282 4.26 15.94 -8.61
N VAL A 283 3.45 16.07 -9.65
CA VAL A 283 2.22 16.88 -9.66
C VAL A 283 1.01 16.00 -9.97
N ASN A 284 -0.03 16.18 -9.15
CA ASN A 284 -1.35 15.55 -9.29
C ASN A 284 -1.31 14.03 -9.41
N LEU A 285 -0.68 13.37 -8.44
CA LEU A 285 -0.73 11.91 -8.32
C LEU A 285 -2.11 11.50 -7.79
N LYS A 286 -2.78 10.58 -8.49
CA LYS A 286 -4.05 10.00 -8.07
C LYS A 286 -4.05 8.49 -8.27
N TYR A 287 -4.60 7.79 -7.30
CA TYR A 287 -4.85 6.36 -7.31
C TYR A 287 -6.29 6.10 -6.87
N GLN A 288 -7.00 5.24 -7.59
CA GLN A 288 -8.38 4.88 -7.29
C GLN A 288 -8.60 3.38 -7.53
N ILE A 289 -9.26 2.70 -6.60
CA ILE A 289 -9.83 1.37 -6.81
C ILE A 289 -11.35 1.47 -6.60
N VAL A 290 -12.09 0.86 -7.50
CA VAL A 290 -13.52 0.58 -7.33
C VAL A 290 -13.71 -0.92 -7.50
N SER A 291 -14.31 -1.58 -6.51
CA SER A 291 -14.71 -2.98 -6.61
C SER A 291 -16.19 -3.20 -6.29
N SER A 292 -16.75 -4.20 -6.93
CA SER A 292 -18.15 -4.61 -6.79
C SER A 292 -18.26 -6.11 -6.96
N GLU A 293 -19.28 -6.70 -6.34
CA GLU A 293 -19.60 -8.11 -6.53
C GLU A 293 -20.86 -8.25 -7.39
N GLU A 294 -20.78 -9.14 -8.37
CA GLU A 294 -21.90 -9.58 -9.19
C GLU A 294 -22.06 -11.10 -9.02
N LYS A 295 -23.15 -11.53 -8.38
CA LYS A 295 -23.37 -12.92 -7.95
C LYS A 295 -22.26 -13.38 -7.00
N GLU A 296 -21.43 -14.32 -7.44
CA GLU A 296 -20.29 -14.86 -6.68
C GLU A 296 -18.93 -14.32 -7.18
N PHE A 297 -18.94 -13.36 -8.10
CA PHE A 297 -17.73 -12.85 -8.73
C PHE A 297 -17.47 -11.40 -8.39
N ILE A 298 -16.24 -11.10 -7.97
CA ILE A 298 -15.74 -9.76 -7.75
C ILE A 298 -15.12 -9.21 -9.03
N ASN A 299 -15.51 -7.99 -9.35
CA ASN A 299 -14.94 -7.16 -10.40
C ASN A 299 -14.31 -5.93 -9.74
N ALA A 300 -13.10 -5.58 -10.17
CA ALA A 300 -12.33 -4.45 -9.66
C ALA A 300 -11.74 -3.66 -10.83
N ARG A 301 -11.73 -2.34 -10.69
CA ARG A 301 -11.05 -1.42 -11.61
C ARG A 301 -10.13 -0.52 -10.82
N ALA A 302 -8.86 -0.49 -11.22
CA ALA A 302 -7.85 0.39 -10.63
C ALA A 302 -7.44 1.45 -11.64
N LYS A 303 -7.40 2.70 -11.22
CA LYS A 303 -6.87 3.83 -11.99
C LYS A 303 -5.70 4.43 -11.25
N PHE A 304 -4.61 4.68 -11.96
CA PHE A 304 -3.42 5.33 -11.43
C PHE A 304 -2.95 6.38 -12.44
N GLY A 305 -2.47 7.52 -11.96
CA GLY A 305 -1.92 8.52 -12.86
C GLY A 305 -1.30 9.70 -12.15
N PHE A 306 -0.50 10.44 -12.90
CA PHE A 306 0.04 11.73 -12.50
C PHE A 306 0.06 12.69 -13.69
N GLU A 307 0.02 13.99 -13.43
CA GLU A 307 0.07 15.00 -14.50
C GLU A 307 1.50 15.27 -14.96
N LYS A 308 2.42 15.42 -14.01
CA LYS A 308 3.83 15.71 -14.30
C LYS A 308 4.72 15.03 -13.26
N LEU A 309 5.81 14.44 -13.71
CA LEU A 309 6.94 14.04 -12.89
C LEU A 309 8.18 14.68 -13.51
N GLU A 310 8.83 15.59 -12.81
CA GLU A 310 10.11 16.14 -13.23
C GLU A 310 11.22 15.52 -12.38
N VAL A 311 12.26 14.97 -13.01
CA VAL A 311 13.45 14.46 -12.33
C VAL A 311 14.67 15.08 -12.98
N ASN A 312 15.48 15.80 -12.20
CA ASN A 312 16.70 16.47 -12.67
C ASN A 312 16.48 17.27 -13.97
N HIS A 313 15.45 18.12 -13.99
CA HIS A 313 15.01 18.94 -15.14
C HIS A 313 14.44 18.18 -16.34
N THR A 314 14.31 16.86 -16.27
CA THR A 314 13.64 16.07 -17.31
C THR A 314 12.20 15.82 -16.91
N ALA A 315 11.25 16.32 -17.70
CA ALA A 315 9.83 16.17 -17.46
C ALA A 315 9.26 14.91 -18.14
N TYR A 316 8.48 14.17 -17.37
CA TYR A 316 7.68 13.03 -17.76
C TYR A 316 6.22 13.34 -17.44
N GLY A 317 5.30 12.71 -18.17
CA GLY A 317 3.87 12.84 -17.95
C GLY A 317 3.15 13.73 -18.97
N PRO A 318 1.82 13.64 -19.02
CA PRO A 318 0.97 12.88 -18.11
C PRO A 318 1.14 11.36 -18.23
N MET A 319 0.86 10.66 -17.13
CA MET A 319 0.78 9.21 -17.10
C MET A 319 -0.61 8.78 -16.64
N ARG A 320 -1.17 7.79 -17.33
CA ARG A 320 -2.46 7.19 -17.00
C ARG A 320 -2.34 5.69 -17.11
N LEU A 321 -2.93 4.99 -16.15
CA LEU A 321 -3.05 3.55 -16.11
C LEU A 321 -4.48 3.21 -15.66
N ASP A 322 -5.18 2.43 -16.47
CA ASP A 322 -6.52 1.92 -16.22
C ASP A 322 -6.50 0.39 -16.33
N LEU A 323 -6.61 -0.26 -15.18
CA LEU A 323 -6.58 -1.71 -15.03
C LEU A 323 -7.95 -2.23 -14.63
N SER A 324 -8.33 -3.39 -15.17
CA SER A 324 -9.50 -4.13 -14.72
C SER A 324 -9.15 -5.57 -14.39
N VAL A 325 -9.66 -6.05 -13.27
CA VAL A 325 -9.63 -7.45 -12.87
C VAL A 325 -11.07 -7.88 -12.68
N ASN A 326 -11.52 -8.84 -13.48
CA ASN A 326 -12.91 -9.27 -13.52
C ASN A 326 -13.02 -10.77 -13.28
N HIS A 327 -14.21 -11.18 -12.86
CA HIS A 327 -14.56 -12.59 -12.67
C HIS A 327 -13.68 -13.28 -11.63
N LEU A 328 -13.31 -12.57 -10.55
CA LEU A 328 -12.60 -13.17 -9.43
C LEU A 328 -13.59 -13.89 -8.51
N HIS A 329 -13.41 -15.18 -8.26
CA HIS A 329 -14.33 -15.94 -7.41
C HIS A 329 -14.29 -15.47 -5.95
N GLY A 330 -15.38 -14.84 -5.49
CA GLY A 330 -15.52 -14.22 -4.17
C GLY A 330 -15.24 -15.17 -3.01
N PRO A 331 -15.83 -16.39 -2.97
CA PRO A 331 -15.53 -17.35 -1.91
C PRO A 331 -14.06 -17.79 -1.84
N SER A 332 -13.36 -17.82 -2.98
CA SER A 332 -11.92 -18.10 -3.01
C SER A 332 -11.10 -16.91 -2.52
N LEU A 333 -11.48 -15.69 -2.88
CA LEU A 333 -10.86 -14.48 -2.35
C LEU A 333 -11.01 -14.39 -0.82
N LEU A 334 -12.20 -14.70 -0.29
CA LEU A 334 -12.43 -14.70 1.14
C LEU A 334 -11.53 -15.71 1.87
N LYS A 335 -11.37 -16.92 1.32
CA LYS A 335 -10.44 -17.92 1.89
C LYS A 335 -8.99 -17.46 1.87
N LEU A 336 -8.57 -16.78 0.80
CA LEU A 336 -7.23 -16.21 0.70
C LEU A 336 -7.02 -15.09 1.73
N GLU A 337 -8.01 -14.22 1.92
CA GLU A 337 -7.99 -13.16 2.94
C GLU A 337 -7.92 -13.73 4.37
N GLN A 338 -8.70 -14.77 4.65
CA GLN A 338 -8.65 -15.51 5.91
C GLN A 338 -7.28 -16.16 6.12
N ALA A 339 -6.74 -16.82 5.09
CA ALA A 339 -5.42 -17.43 5.16
C ALA A 339 -4.32 -16.40 5.42
N PHE A 340 -4.42 -15.18 4.88
CA PHE A 340 -3.48 -14.10 5.21
C PHE A 340 -3.65 -13.59 6.64
N SER A 341 -4.89 -13.49 7.12
CA SER A 341 -5.19 -13.07 8.50
C SER A 341 -4.71 -14.09 9.54
N ASP A 342 -4.72 -15.38 9.18
CA ASP A 342 -4.25 -16.49 10.04
C ASP A 342 -2.72 -16.62 10.09
N ILE A 343 -1.98 -15.93 9.22
CA ILE A 343 -0.51 -15.97 9.24
C ILE A 343 -0.01 -15.28 10.50
N GLN A 344 0.54 -16.07 11.42
CA GLN A 344 1.19 -15.55 12.61
C GLN A 344 2.46 -14.80 12.21
N VAL A 345 2.39 -13.46 12.29
CA VAL A 345 3.53 -12.59 11.98
C VAL A 345 4.49 -12.48 13.17
N GLU A 346 3.97 -12.57 14.40
CA GLU A 346 4.78 -12.42 15.59
C GLU A 346 5.68 -13.64 15.82
N GLY A 347 6.98 -13.40 16.06
CA GLY A 347 7.89 -14.47 16.44
C GLY A 347 8.38 -15.34 15.27
N VAL A 348 8.02 -15.01 14.03
CA VAL A 348 8.41 -15.74 12.83
C VAL A 348 9.55 -14.99 12.12
N GLU A 349 10.59 -15.73 11.70
CA GLU A 349 11.68 -15.18 10.88
C GLU A 349 11.14 -14.68 9.53
N PRO A 350 11.63 -13.56 8.97
CA PRO A 350 11.11 -12.97 7.74
C PRO A 350 11.01 -13.96 6.58
N ASP A 351 11.97 -14.87 6.46
CA ASP A 351 11.97 -15.89 5.41
C ASP A 351 10.86 -16.92 5.58
N LYS A 352 10.62 -17.36 6.80
CA LYS A 352 9.54 -18.30 7.12
C LYS A 352 8.17 -17.63 6.96
N LEU A 353 8.05 -16.37 7.40
CA LEU A 353 6.85 -15.58 7.22
C LEU A 353 6.49 -15.42 5.74
N ARG A 354 7.50 -15.09 4.93
CA ARG A 354 7.35 -15.00 3.48
C ARG A 354 6.90 -16.31 2.85
N GLN A 355 7.51 -17.43 3.24
CA GLN A 355 7.06 -18.76 2.78
C GLN A 355 5.61 -19.03 3.17
N GLN A 356 5.16 -18.64 4.36
CA GLN A 356 3.76 -18.78 4.76
C GLN A 356 2.81 -17.98 3.85
N TYR A 357 3.18 -16.75 3.46
CA TYR A 357 2.38 -15.97 2.50
C TYR A 357 2.37 -16.62 1.12
N ILE A 358 3.52 -17.11 0.63
CA ILE A 358 3.60 -17.83 -0.65
C ILE A 358 2.75 -19.11 -0.60
N ASP A 359 2.87 -19.90 0.46
CA ASP A 359 2.11 -21.14 0.65
C ASP A 359 0.60 -20.84 0.71
N ALA A 360 0.18 -19.75 1.37
CA ALA A 360 -1.20 -19.30 1.38
C ALA A 360 -1.70 -18.94 -0.03
N VAL A 361 -0.91 -18.19 -0.82
CA VAL A 361 -1.25 -17.88 -2.22
C VAL A 361 -1.31 -19.15 -3.08
N VAL A 362 -0.34 -20.05 -2.95
CA VAL A 362 -0.31 -21.29 -3.75
C VAL A 362 -1.48 -22.20 -3.38
N ARG A 363 -1.81 -22.29 -2.09
CA ARG A 363 -2.90 -23.14 -1.57
C ARG A 363 -4.28 -22.58 -1.88
N GLU A 364 -4.51 -21.29 -1.60
CA GLU A 364 -5.84 -20.66 -1.72
C GLU A 364 -6.06 -19.92 -3.04
N GLY A 365 -4.99 -19.58 -3.77
CA GLY A 365 -5.06 -18.85 -5.04
C GLY A 365 -5.39 -19.73 -6.25
N GLY A 366 -5.12 -21.04 -6.19
CA GLY A 366 -5.48 -21.99 -7.26
C GLY A 366 -6.97 -21.93 -7.66
N PRO A 367 -7.91 -22.02 -6.69
CA PRO A 367 -9.34 -21.85 -6.94
C PRO A 367 -9.75 -20.54 -7.62
N ILE A 368 -8.99 -19.44 -7.46
CA ILE A 368 -9.26 -18.19 -8.18
C ILE A 368 -9.03 -18.39 -9.69
N LEU A 369 -7.98 -19.13 -10.05
CA LEU A 369 -7.63 -19.45 -11.44
C LEU A 369 -8.62 -20.40 -12.10
N GLU A 370 -9.17 -21.36 -11.34
CA GLU A 370 -10.18 -22.32 -11.83
C GLU A 370 -11.49 -21.64 -12.25
N ASN A 371 -11.71 -20.41 -11.80
CA ASN A 371 -12.91 -19.62 -12.05
C ASN A 371 -12.73 -18.58 -13.16
N ASN A 372 -11.95 -18.91 -14.19
CA ASN A 372 -11.83 -18.12 -15.43
C ASN A 372 -11.57 -16.61 -15.24
N PRO A 373 -10.56 -16.20 -14.45
CA PRO A 373 -10.29 -14.80 -14.18
C PRO A 373 -9.87 -14.05 -15.45
N ARG A 374 -10.17 -12.74 -15.47
CA ARG A 374 -9.83 -11.84 -16.59
C ARG A 374 -9.10 -10.61 -16.07
N LEU A 375 -7.96 -10.31 -16.68
CA LEU A 375 -7.17 -9.11 -16.43
C LEU A 375 -7.14 -8.26 -17.70
N ALA A 376 -7.26 -6.95 -17.58
CA ALA A 376 -7.10 -6.03 -18.70
C ALA A 376 -6.32 -4.78 -18.29
N ILE A 377 -5.41 -4.38 -19.17
CA ILE A 377 -4.88 -3.02 -19.26
C ILE A 377 -5.79 -2.31 -20.27
N ASN A 378 -6.80 -1.61 -19.78
CA ASN A 378 -7.76 -0.90 -20.63
C ASN A 378 -7.10 0.26 -21.37
N ASP A 379 -6.22 0.96 -20.66
CA ASP A 379 -5.44 2.09 -21.16
C ASP A 379 -4.19 2.25 -20.31
N PHE A 380 -3.03 2.34 -20.94
CA PHE A 380 -1.82 2.87 -20.33
C PHE A 380 -1.21 3.85 -21.30
N SER A 381 -0.99 5.08 -20.84
CA SER A 381 -0.30 6.13 -21.60
C SER A 381 0.74 6.79 -20.72
N LEU A 382 1.92 7.05 -21.27
CA LEU A 382 2.98 7.81 -20.61
C LEU A 382 3.68 8.68 -21.64
N LYS A 383 3.61 10.00 -21.44
CA LYS A 383 4.37 10.95 -22.25
C LYS A 383 5.80 11.06 -21.73
N LEU A 384 6.76 10.80 -22.61
CA LEU A 384 8.20 10.92 -22.40
C LEU A 384 8.75 12.08 -23.24
N PRO A 385 9.98 12.56 -22.98
CA PRO A 385 10.64 13.56 -23.84
C PRO A 385 10.78 13.14 -25.31
N SER A 386 10.99 11.83 -25.54
CA SER A 386 11.17 11.21 -26.86
C SER A 386 9.86 10.87 -27.58
N GLY A 387 8.71 11.01 -26.92
CA GLY A 387 7.39 10.65 -27.47
C GLY A 387 6.51 9.96 -26.45
N GLU A 388 5.41 9.38 -26.90
CA GLU A 388 4.41 8.76 -26.01
C GLU A 388 4.47 7.23 -26.07
N VAL A 389 4.38 6.59 -24.91
CA VAL A 389 4.20 5.13 -24.77
C VAL A 389 2.71 4.86 -24.59
N ASN A 390 2.18 3.90 -25.34
CA ASN A 390 0.80 3.44 -25.21
C ASN A 390 0.75 1.92 -25.11
N VAL A 391 -0.02 1.39 -24.15
CA VAL A 391 -0.24 -0.05 -23.96
C VAL A 391 -1.70 -0.33 -23.69
N THR A 392 -2.24 -1.33 -24.39
CA THR A 392 -3.54 -1.93 -24.07
C THR A 392 -3.38 -3.44 -24.16
N GLY A 393 -4.12 -4.19 -23.37
CA GLY A 393 -4.11 -5.64 -23.50
C GLY A 393 -5.08 -6.31 -22.57
N ASN A 394 -5.42 -7.55 -22.88
CA ASN A 394 -6.23 -8.38 -22.01
C ASN A 394 -5.62 -9.78 -21.90
N VAL A 395 -5.77 -10.38 -20.74
CA VAL A 395 -5.41 -11.76 -20.45
C VAL A 395 -6.61 -12.43 -19.80
N ALA A 396 -6.98 -13.58 -20.32
CA ALA A 396 -8.04 -14.42 -19.78
C ALA A 396 -7.54 -15.84 -19.65
N LEU A 397 -7.87 -16.46 -18.53
CA LEU A 397 -7.64 -17.89 -18.33
C LEU A 397 -9.00 -18.58 -18.47
N ASN A 398 -9.07 -19.68 -19.22
CA ASN A 398 -10.34 -20.40 -19.43
C ASN A 398 -10.15 -21.90 -19.16
N GLY A 399 -10.97 -22.47 -18.27
CA GLY A 399 -10.99 -23.89 -17.97
C GLY A 399 -9.73 -24.38 -17.25
N TYR A 400 -9.05 -23.51 -16.51
CA TYR A 400 -7.91 -23.91 -15.67
C TYR A 400 -8.34 -24.94 -14.63
N GLN A 401 -7.48 -25.90 -14.38
CA GLN A 401 -7.65 -26.98 -13.42
C GLN A 401 -6.39 -27.10 -12.57
N LYS A 402 -6.57 -27.54 -11.32
CA LYS A 402 -5.46 -27.88 -10.45
C LYS A 402 -4.47 -28.83 -11.13
N GLY A 403 -3.20 -28.43 -11.15
CA GLY A 403 -2.11 -29.19 -11.76
C GLY A 403 -1.70 -28.69 -13.15
N ASP A 404 -2.49 -27.83 -13.81
CA ASP A 404 -2.11 -27.24 -15.10
C ASP A 404 -0.81 -26.44 -15.02
N LEU A 405 -0.51 -25.81 -13.88
CA LEU A 405 0.76 -25.09 -13.67
C LEU A 405 2.00 -25.99 -13.75
N ASN A 406 1.84 -27.31 -13.58
CA ASN A 406 2.94 -28.27 -13.69
C ASN A 406 3.28 -28.60 -15.15
N ASP A 407 2.39 -28.29 -16.10
CA ASP A 407 2.63 -28.44 -17.54
C ASP A 407 2.41 -27.09 -18.24
N SER A 408 3.52 -26.43 -18.56
CA SER A 408 3.51 -25.13 -19.22
C SER A 408 2.74 -25.13 -20.54
N ARG A 409 2.70 -26.25 -21.29
CA ARG A 409 1.96 -26.35 -22.56
C ARG A 409 0.46 -26.41 -22.30
N VAL A 410 0.02 -27.18 -21.31
CA VAL A 410 -1.40 -27.24 -20.93
C VAL A 410 -1.86 -25.90 -20.41
N PHE A 411 -1.11 -25.27 -19.51
CA PHE A 411 -1.43 -23.94 -18.99
C PHE A 411 -1.55 -22.90 -20.11
N LEU A 412 -0.55 -22.83 -21.00
CA LEU A 412 -0.55 -21.88 -22.11
C LEU A 412 -1.68 -22.15 -23.11
N SER A 413 -2.14 -23.40 -23.27
CA SER A 413 -3.30 -23.69 -24.14
C SER A 413 -4.61 -23.10 -23.63
N LYS A 414 -4.73 -22.88 -22.31
CA LYS A 414 -5.90 -22.33 -21.62
C LYS A 414 -5.85 -20.80 -21.48
N LEU A 415 -4.69 -20.22 -21.74
CA LEU A 415 -4.48 -18.78 -21.77
C LEU A 415 -5.00 -18.20 -23.09
N THR A 416 -5.70 -17.08 -23.02
CA THR A 416 -5.97 -16.20 -24.16
C THR A 416 -5.49 -14.82 -23.80
N ALA A 417 -4.59 -14.26 -24.61
CA ALA A 417 -4.05 -12.93 -24.36
C ALA A 417 -4.01 -12.12 -25.64
N ASN A 418 -4.18 -10.81 -25.53
CA ASN A 418 -3.77 -9.89 -26.57
C ASN A 418 -3.09 -8.67 -25.94
N ALA A 419 -2.22 -8.03 -26.70
CA ALA A 419 -1.58 -6.80 -26.32
C ALA A 419 -1.30 -5.95 -27.55
N LYS A 420 -1.41 -4.64 -27.40
CA LYS A 420 -0.95 -3.64 -28.35
C LYS A 420 0.00 -2.72 -27.62
N LEU A 421 1.12 -2.42 -28.28
CA LEU A 421 2.22 -1.64 -27.75
C LEU A 421 2.64 -0.60 -28.79
N SER A 422 2.77 0.65 -28.36
CA SER A 422 3.44 1.72 -29.10
C SER A 422 4.49 2.34 -28.19
N VAL A 423 5.73 2.42 -28.64
CA VAL A 423 6.86 2.97 -27.87
C VAL A 423 7.71 3.84 -28.79
N PRO A 424 8.21 5.00 -28.32
CA PRO A 424 9.18 5.77 -29.11
C PRO A 424 10.45 4.96 -29.35
N ARG A 425 10.94 4.92 -30.59
CA ARG A 425 12.15 4.17 -30.96
C ARG A 425 13.35 4.54 -30.08
N ASP A 426 13.52 5.83 -29.83
CA ASP A 426 14.63 6.37 -29.04
C ASP A 426 14.56 5.94 -27.57
N THR A 427 13.36 5.82 -27.01
CA THR A 427 13.16 5.29 -25.65
C THR A 427 13.64 3.85 -25.56
N LEU A 428 13.20 3.01 -26.51
CA LEU A 428 13.56 1.60 -26.50
C LEU A 428 15.06 1.42 -26.75
N GLN A 429 15.64 2.20 -27.66
CA GLN A 429 17.08 2.24 -27.89
C GLN A 429 17.84 2.62 -26.61
N GLY A 430 17.39 3.65 -25.90
CA GLY A 430 18.00 4.08 -24.63
C GLY A 430 17.97 3.00 -23.56
N LEU A 431 16.88 2.24 -23.46
CA LEU A 431 16.77 1.09 -22.56
C LEU A 431 17.74 -0.03 -22.94
N VAL A 432 17.85 -0.37 -24.22
CA VAL A 432 18.80 -1.39 -24.71
C VAL A 432 20.23 -0.98 -24.43
N VAL A 433 20.60 0.28 -24.66
CA VAL A 433 21.93 0.82 -24.33
C VAL A 433 22.20 0.75 -22.83
N ALA A 434 21.24 1.14 -21.99
CA ALA A 434 21.38 1.06 -20.54
C ALA A 434 21.56 -0.38 -20.06
N GLN A 435 20.81 -1.33 -20.63
CA GLN A 435 20.96 -2.75 -20.32
C GLN A 435 22.30 -3.31 -20.78
N ALA A 436 22.76 -2.95 -21.98
CA ALA A 436 24.08 -3.34 -22.49
C ALA A 436 25.21 -2.84 -21.58
N ARG A 437 25.18 -1.57 -21.17
CA ARG A 437 26.13 -1.03 -20.20
C ARG A 437 26.17 -1.89 -18.94
N ASN A 438 25.01 -2.15 -18.33
CA ASN A 438 24.92 -2.97 -17.12
C ASN A 438 25.45 -4.40 -17.30
N LEU A 439 25.41 -4.97 -18.50
CA LEU A 439 25.94 -6.31 -18.76
C LEU A 439 27.46 -6.32 -18.99
N PHE A 440 28.01 -5.29 -19.64
CA PHE A 440 29.41 -5.25 -20.08
C PHE A 440 30.35 -4.47 -19.15
N THR A 441 29.84 -3.61 -18.24
CA THR A 441 30.68 -2.81 -17.33
C THR A 441 31.04 -3.51 -16.01
N VAL A 442 30.59 -4.75 -15.78
CA VAL A 442 30.74 -5.44 -14.47
C VAL A 442 32.11 -6.12 -14.32
N ASP A 443 32.87 -6.32 -15.42
CA ASP A 443 34.14 -7.04 -15.37
C ASP A 443 35.36 -6.11 -15.44
N ALA A 444 35.65 -5.44 -14.33
CA ALA A 444 36.82 -4.57 -14.18
C ALA A 444 38.17 -5.34 -14.17
N SER A 445 38.14 -6.68 -14.26
CA SER A 445 39.33 -7.54 -14.24
C SER A 445 39.85 -7.91 -15.64
N ALA A 446 39.13 -7.55 -16.70
CA ALA A 446 39.55 -7.80 -18.07
C ALA A 446 40.78 -6.95 -18.45
N GLU A 447 41.77 -7.56 -19.14
CA GLU A 447 43.00 -6.88 -19.59
C GLU A 447 42.73 -5.73 -20.60
N ASN A 448 41.55 -5.72 -21.25
CA ASN A 448 41.09 -4.64 -22.13
C ASN A 448 39.55 -4.57 -22.09
N PRO A 449 38.94 -3.88 -21.12
CA PRO A 449 37.50 -3.69 -21.12
C PRO A 449 37.08 -2.81 -22.30
N PRO A 450 36.00 -3.14 -23.03
CA PRO A 450 35.49 -2.27 -24.08
C PRO A 450 35.10 -0.92 -23.49
N SER A 451 35.40 0.16 -24.21
CA SER A 451 35.02 1.50 -23.78
C SER A 451 33.49 1.63 -23.74
N LEU A 452 32.98 2.51 -22.87
CA LEU A 452 31.54 2.80 -22.79
C LEU A 452 30.96 3.25 -24.14
N GLN A 453 31.75 3.95 -24.94
CA GLN A 453 31.35 4.36 -26.28
C GLN A 453 31.21 3.17 -27.23
N GLU A 454 32.13 2.22 -27.22
CA GLU A 454 32.04 1.01 -28.05
C GLU A 454 30.83 0.14 -27.66
N ILE A 455 30.55 0.01 -26.36
CA ILE A 455 29.36 -0.72 -25.87
C ILE A 455 28.08 -0.03 -26.37
N ASP A 456 28.02 1.30 -26.26
CA ASP A 456 26.86 2.08 -26.72
C ASP A 456 26.62 1.94 -28.22
N GLU A 457 27.68 2.07 -29.03
CA GLU A 457 27.60 1.98 -30.49
C GLU A 457 27.20 0.57 -30.92
N LEU A 458 27.79 -0.47 -30.32
CA LEU A 458 27.40 -1.85 -30.57
C LEU A 458 25.91 -2.06 -30.24
N ALA A 459 25.46 -1.64 -29.07
CA ALA A 459 24.07 -1.80 -28.64
C ALA A 459 23.10 -1.06 -29.58
N LYS A 460 23.43 0.16 -30.00
CA LYS A 460 22.63 0.93 -30.97
C LYS A 460 22.56 0.23 -32.32
N ASN A 461 23.69 -0.26 -32.83
CA ASN A 461 23.76 -0.92 -34.13
C ASN A 461 22.98 -2.24 -34.13
N LEU A 462 23.13 -3.05 -33.06
CA LEU A 462 22.37 -4.29 -32.89
C LEU A 462 20.87 -4.01 -32.76
N PHE A 463 20.49 -2.99 -31.99
CA PHE A 463 19.09 -2.57 -31.87
C PHE A 463 18.52 -2.14 -33.22
N ALA A 464 19.23 -1.29 -33.96
CA ALA A 464 18.79 -0.81 -35.26
C ALA A 464 18.59 -1.98 -36.26
N SER A 465 19.60 -2.86 -36.37
CA SER A 465 19.54 -4.05 -37.21
C SER A 465 18.36 -4.96 -36.84
N GLN A 466 18.16 -5.22 -35.55
CA GLN A 466 17.07 -6.09 -35.08
C GLN A 466 15.68 -5.50 -35.35
N VAL A 467 15.52 -4.18 -35.18
CA VAL A 467 14.28 -3.46 -35.49
C VAL A 467 13.97 -3.53 -36.98
N ASP A 468 14.98 -3.39 -37.84
CA ASP A 468 14.80 -3.47 -39.29
C ASP A 468 14.40 -4.89 -39.71
N ILE A 469 15.05 -5.92 -39.18
CA ILE A 469 14.68 -7.34 -39.40
C ILE A 469 13.22 -7.60 -38.99
N TRP A 470 12.80 -7.16 -37.79
CA TRP A 470 11.43 -7.35 -37.33
C TRP A 470 10.41 -6.56 -38.15
N SER A 471 10.82 -5.40 -38.68
CA SER A 471 9.98 -4.59 -39.56
C SER A 471 9.77 -5.28 -40.91
N GLU A 472 10.85 -5.81 -41.52
CA GLU A 472 10.78 -6.58 -42.77
C GLU A 472 9.98 -7.87 -42.62
N GLN A 473 10.14 -8.57 -41.49
CA GLN A 473 9.35 -9.75 -41.15
C GLN A 473 7.89 -9.43 -40.82
N GLY A 474 7.54 -8.14 -40.68
CA GLY A 474 6.20 -7.65 -40.38
C GLY A 474 5.77 -7.79 -38.92
N TYR A 475 6.67 -8.15 -38.02
CA TYR A 475 6.41 -8.24 -36.56
C TYR A 475 6.35 -6.87 -35.87
N LEU A 476 6.86 -5.84 -36.54
CA LEU A 476 6.88 -4.48 -36.03
C LEU A 476 6.55 -3.49 -37.15
N GLN A 477 5.92 -2.37 -36.81
CA GLN A 477 5.69 -1.25 -37.71
C GLN A 477 6.41 -0.02 -37.17
N GLN A 478 7.08 0.71 -38.07
CA GLN A 478 7.75 1.97 -37.74
C GLN A 478 6.94 3.12 -38.36
N GLU A 479 6.39 4.01 -37.54
CA GLU A 479 5.58 5.14 -38.00
C GLU A 479 5.83 6.37 -37.13
N GLY A 480 6.27 7.49 -37.72
CA GLY A 480 6.44 8.75 -36.99
C GLY A 480 7.39 8.68 -35.79
N GLY A 481 8.48 7.89 -35.87
CA GLY A 481 9.41 7.67 -34.76
C GLY A 481 8.92 6.69 -33.69
N GLN A 482 7.74 6.11 -33.87
CA GLN A 482 7.14 5.11 -32.98
C GLN A 482 7.34 3.71 -33.54
N LEU A 483 7.59 2.76 -32.62
CA LEU A 483 7.57 1.33 -32.88
C LEU A 483 6.24 0.77 -32.39
N LYS A 484 5.44 0.23 -33.30
CA LYS A 484 4.12 -0.34 -33.02
C LYS A 484 4.12 -1.84 -33.24
N THR A 485 3.54 -2.57 -32.31
CA THR A 485 3.32 -4.01 -32.44
C THR A 485 2.05 -4.44 -31.73
N SER A 486 1.47 -5.54 -32.22
CA SER A 486 0.34 -6.21 -31.62
C SER A 486 0.63 -7.70 -31.52
N ALA A 487 0.31 -8.30 -30.39
CA ALA A 487 0.47 -9.73 -30.16
C ALA A 487 -0.86 -10.33 -29.73
N GLU A 488 -1.18 -11.52 -30.23
CA GLU A 488 -2.29 -12.34 -29.78
C GLU A 488 -1.79 -13.75 -29.47
N TRP A 489 -2.13 -14.21 -28.27
CA TRP A 489 -1.99 -15.59 -27.84
C TRP A 489 -3.35 -16.24 -27.77
N LYS A 490 -3.56 -17.28 -28.59
CA LYS A 490 -4.83 -18.00 -28.61
C LYS A 490 -4.62 -19.45 -29.03
N ASN A 491 -5.24 -20.38 -28.31
CA ASN A 491 -5.17 -21.83 -28.58
C ASN A 491 -3.72 -22.34 -28.69
N GLY A 492 -2.84 -21.89 -27.80
CA GLY A 492 -1.42 -22.30 -27.80
C GLY A 492 -0.55 -21.71 -28.91
N LYS A 493 -1.07 -20.74 -29.68
CA LYS A 493 -0.36 -20.10 -30.80
C LYS A 493 -0.16 -18.62 -30.54
N LEU A 494 1.04 -18.13 -30.82
CA LEU A 494 1.38 -16.72 -30.83
C LEU A 494 1.28 -16.18 -32.26
N THR A 495 0.59 -15.05 -32.42
CA THR A 495 0.68 -14.23 -33.62
C THR A 495 1.14 -12.83 -33.25
N ILE A 496 2.01 -12.25 -34.07
CA ILE A 496 2.46 -10.87 -33.94
C ILE A 496 2.08 -10.14 -35.24
N ASN A 497 1.30 -9.06 -35.15
CA ASN A 497 0.74 -8.33 -36.29
C ASN A 497 0.06 -9.27 -37.31
N ASN A 498 -0.75 -10.22 -36.82
CA ASN A 498 -1.42 -11.27 -37.59
C ASN A 498 -0.48 -12.28 -38.29
N ARG A 499 0.83 -12.27 -37.98
CA ARG A 499 1.79 -13.25 -38.51
C ARG A 499 2.09 -14.31 -37.45
N PRO A 500 1.99 -15.61 -37.77
CA PRO A 500 2.29 -16.68 -36.82
C PRO A 500 3.78 -16.67 -36.45
N VAL A 501 4.07 -16.80 -35.16
CA VAL A 501 5.42 -16.94 -34.64
C VAL A 501 5.60 -18.37 -34.15
N ASN A 502 6.55 -19.08 -34.73
CA ASN A 502 6.94 -20.40 -34.24
C ASN A 502 7.76 -20.22 -32.96
N LEU A 503 7.23 -20.68 -31.84
CA LEU A 503 7.98 -20.72 -30.60
C LEU A 503 8.96 -21.90 -30.63
N PRO A 504 10.15 -21.76 -30.03
CA PRO A 504 11.04 -22.90 -29.80
C PRO A 504 10.30 -24.00 -29.02
N ASP A 505 10.54 -25.26 -29.38
CA ASP A 505 9.99 -26.39 -28.63
C ASP A 505 10.51 -26.34 -27.18
N PRO A 506 9.63 -26.25 -26.16
CA PRO A 506 10.03 -26.23 -24.76
C PRO A 506 10.97 -27.38 -24.38
N ALA A 507 10.80 -28.56 -24.99
CA ALA A 507 11.66 -29.73 -24.75
C ALA A 507 13.11 -29.52 -25.25
N ALA A 508 13.30 -28.73 -26.32
CA ALA A 508 14.63 -28.40 -26.83
C ALA A 508 15.35 -27.37 -25.93
N VAL A 509 14.61 -26.48 -25.27
CA VAL A 509 15.15 -25.48 -24.34
C VAL A 509 15.53 -26.13 -23.00
N GLU A 510 14.71 -27.06 -22.50
CA GLU A 510 14.97 -27.80 -21.26
C GLU A 510 16.14 -28.79 -21.43
N ALA A 511 16.24 -29.45 -22.60
CA ALA A 511 17.39 -30.30 -22.95
C ALA A 511 18.70 -29.51 -23.14
N ALA A 512 18.62 -28.24 -23.55
CA ALA A 512 19.78 -27.35 -23.66
C ALA A 512 20.22 -26.74 -22.32
N ALA A 513 19.32 -26.68 -21.33
CA ALA A 513 19.58 -26.17 -19.98
C ALA A 513 20.05 -27.27 -19.00
N ALA A 514 19.94 -28.55 -19.37
CA ALA A 514 20.53 -29.64 -18.61
C ALA A 514 22.07 -29.54 -18.65
N PRO A 515 22.78 -29.62 -17.50
CA PRO A 515 24.24 -29.69 -17.52
C PRO A 515 24.64 -30.92 -18.32
N LYS A 516 25.48 -30.73 -19.34
CA LYS A 516 26.07 -31.85 -20.07
C LYS A 516 26.90 -32.70 -19.08
N PRO A 517 26.87 -34.04 -19.21
CA PRO A 517 27.55 -34.95 -18.31
C PRO A 517 29.06 -34.73 -18.24
#